data_AF-A0A831WUV0-F1
#
_entry.id   AF-A0A831WUV0-F1
#
_cell.length_a   1.000
_cell.length_b   1.000
_cell.length_c   1.000
_cell.angle_alpha   90.00
_cell.angle_beta   90.00
_cell.angle_gamma   90.00
#
_symmetry.space_group_name_H-M   'P 1'
#
loop_
_entity.id
_entity.type
_entity.pdbx_description
1 polymer ?
#
loop_
_entity_poly.entity_id
_entity_poly.type
_entity_poly.pdbx_seq_one_letter_code
_entity_poly.pdbx_strand_id
1 'polypeptide(L)'
;MKGFVNAIQNGETGMVFRNSIFLPFHFELLNIWIGKEMSLLAVPDRITDLVAGSDHVGIREGEQYTNIVFRKSGDLRKEFGNEKGHIVLHVAEKGSDIFREENLHYIRVHFSNKHLLTFELIEDPYYL
;
A
#
# COMPACT_ATOMS: atom_id res chain seq x y z
N MET A 1 -15.81 7.14 -8.51
CA MET A 1 -14.69 6.68 -7.65
C MET A 1 -13.60 6.17 -8.57
N LYS A 2 -12.32 6.49 -8.31
CA LYS A 2 -11.24 6.15 -9.23
C LYS A 2 -10.55 4.86 -8.77
N GLY A 3 -10.62 3.82 -9.60
CA GLY A 3 -9.98 2.52 -9.35
C GLY A 3 -8.46 2.58 -9.49
N PHE A 4 -7.76 1.64 -8.85
CA PHE A 4 -6.30 1.63 -8.85
C PHE A 4 -5.71 1.16 -10.18
N VAL A 5 -6.35 0.25 -10.91
CA VAL A 5 -5.77 -0.28 -12.16
C VAL A 5 -5.54 0.85 -13.16
N ASN A 6 -6.58 1.64 -13.40
CA ASN A 6 -6.50 2.78 -14.31
C ASN A 6 -5.54 3.87 -13.79
N ALA A 7 -5.54 4.15 -12.49
CA ALA A 7 -4.68 5.17 -11.90
C ALA A 7 -3.19 4.81 -12.04
N ILE A 8 -2.83 3.55 -11.80
CA ILE A 8 -1.46 3.06 -11.95
C ILE A 8 -1.04 3.06 -13.43
N GLN A 9 -1.89 2.60 -14.34
CA GLN A 9 -1.61 2.62 -15.79
C GLN A 9 -1.43 4.04 -16.34
N ASN A 10 -2.12 5.03 -15.76
CA ASN A 10 -1.97 6.45 -16.11
C ASN A 10 -0.74 7.11 -15.46
N GLY A 11 0.08 6.37 -14.71
CA GLY A 11 1.28 6.90 -14.06
C GLY A 11 0.99 7.87 -12.91
N GLU A 12 -0.18 7.75 -12.27
CA GLU A 12 -0.51 8.61 -11.15
C GLU A 12 0.39 8.35 -9.94
N THR A 13 0.62 9.40 -9.14
CA THR A 13 1.54 9.35 -8.00
C THR A 13 0.80 9.61 -6.70
N GLY A 14 1.28 8.99 -5.62
CA GLY A 14 0.81 9.24 -4.27
C GLY A 14 1.75 10.14 -3.48
N MET A 15 1.41 10.33 -2.22
CA MET A 15 2.21 11.13 -1.29
C MET A 15 2.47 10.42 0.03
N VAL A 16 3.63 10.68 0.64
CA VAL A 16 3.96 10.26 2.00
C VAL A 16 4.18 11.46 2.92
N PHE A 17 3.52 11.44 4.07
CA PHE A 17 3.70 12.41 5.15
C PHE A 17 3.81 11.68 6.49
N ARG A 18 5.00 11.73 7.10
CA ARG A 18 5.31 11.04 8.37
C ARG A 18 4.93 9.55 8.30
N ASN A 19 3.96 9.13 9.09
CA ASN A 19 3.49 7.75 9.19
C ASN A 19 2.32 7.44 8.26
N SER A 20 2.03 8.31 7.29
CA SER A 20 0.85 8.22 6.43
C SER A 20 1.21 8.21 4.96
N ILE A 21 0.51 7.37 4.20
CA ILE A 21 0.53 7.39 2.73
C ILE A 21 -0.84 7.79 2.19
N PHE A 22 -0.83 8.49 1.07
CA PHE A 22 -2.00 8.96 0.35
C PHE A 22 -1.93 8.39 -1.06
N LEU A 23 -2.87 7.50 -1.36
CA LEU A 23 -3.02 6.86 -2.66
C LEU A 23 -4.07 7.62 -3.46
N PRO A 24 -3.81 7.97 -4.73
CA PRO A 24 -4.74 8.79 -5.51
C PRO A 24 -5.96 7.99 -6.00
N PHE A 25 -6.27 6.83 -5.43
CA PHE A 25 -7.32 5.91 -5.89
C PHE A 25 -7.96 5.16 -4.71
N HIS A 26 -9.06 4.48 -4.98
CA HIS A 26 -9.83 3.67 -4.03
C HIS A 26 -9.73 2.18 -4.35
N PHE A 27 -9.86 1.35 -3.32
CA PHE A 27 -9.77 -0.10 -3.41
C PHE A 27 -10.40 -0.75 -2.18
N GLU A 28 -10.68 -2.05 -2.26
CA GLU A 28 -10.86 -2.89 -1.07
C GLU A 28 -9.51 -3.45 -0.64
N LEU A 29 -9.14 -3.25 0.62
CA LEU A 29 -7.86 -3.70 1.17
C LEU A 29 -8.03 -4.99 1.96
N LEU A 30 -7.26 -6.01 1.62
CA LEU A 30 -7.29 -7.31 2.31
C LEU A 30 -6.17 -7.43 3.33
N ASN A 31 -4.95 -7.03 2.97
CA ASN A 31 -3.82 -6.97 3.90
C ASN A 31 -2.69 -6.07 3.36
N ILE A 32 -1.79 -5.68 4.26
CA ILE A 32 -0.62 -4.84 3.95
C ILE A 32 0.64 -5.57 4.37
N TRP A 33 1.65 -5.60 3.52
CA TRP A 33 3.01 -6.01 3.89
C TRP A 33 3.91 -4.79 3.90
N ILE A 34 4.76 -4.70 4.91
CA ILE A 34 5.70 -3.60 5.07
C ILE A 34 7.06 -4.17 5.46
N GLY A 35 8.08 -3.82 4.70
CA GLY A 35 9.41 -4.42 4.89
C GLY A 35 10.52 -3.61 4.25
N LYS A 36 11.74 -3.87 4.72
CA LYS A 36 12.97 -3.33 4.15
C LYS A 36 13.56 -4.37 3.19
N GLU A 37 14.01 -3.93 2.02
CA GLU A 37 14.60 -4.82 0.99
C GLU A 37 15.97 -5.40 1.43
N MET A 38 16.61 -4.80 2.43
CA MET A 38 18.02 -5.04 2.77
C MET A 38 18.27 -6.12 3.84
N SER A 39 17.38 -7.10 4.01
CA SER A 39 17.65 -8.21 4.93
C SER A 39 17.18 -9.53 4.34
N LEU A 40 18.14 -10.35 3.90
CA LEU A 40 17.96 -11.78 3.59
C LEU A 40 17.31 -12.60 4.73
N LEU A 41 17.13 -11.99 5.92
CA LEU A 41 16.64 -12.61 7.14
C LEU A 41 15.31 -12.02 7.64
N ALA A 42 14.83 -10.91 7.09
CA ALA A 42 13.63 -10.24 7.60
C ALA A 42 12.44 -10.55 6.70
N VAL A 43 11.55 -11.41 7.20
CA VAL A 43 10.20 -11.56 6.63
C VAL A 43 9.49 -10.21 6.81
N PRO A 44 8.87 -9.63 5.75
CA PRO A 44 8.13 -8.38 5.87
C PRO A 44 7.00 -8.53 6.90
N ASP A 45 6.75 -7.47 7.67
CA ASP A 45 5.64 -7.45 8.61
C ASP A 45 4.33 -7.48 7.83
N ARG A 46 3.45 -8.43 8.19
CA ARG A 46 2.13 -8.57 7.57
C ARG A 46 1.05 -8.07 8.52
N ILE A 47 0.29 -7.08 8.07
CA ILE A 47 -0.83 -6.46 8.78
C ILE A 47 -2.13 -6.94 8.13
N THR A 48 -2.89 -7.73 8.86
CA THR A 48 -4.20 -8.26 8.45
C THR A 48 -5.35 -7.68 9.25
N ASP A 49 -5.08 -7.16 10.46
CA ASP A 49 -6.09 -6.50 11.28
C ASP A 49 -6.29 -5.04 10.83
N LEU A 50 -7.21 -4.88 9.88
CA LEU A 50 -7.56 -3.61 9.24
C LEU A 50 -8.88 -3.03 9.76
N VAL A 51 -9.44 -3.58 10.84
CA VAL A 51 -10.73 -3.12 11.37
C VAL A 51 -10.64 -1.69 11.90
N ALA A 52 -11.75 -0.97 11.82
CA ALA A 52 -11.84 0.37 12.39
C ALA A 52 -11.51 0.32 13.90
N GLY A 53 -10.46 1.04 14.30
CA GLY A 53 -9.98 1.05 15.68
C GLY A 53 -8.69 0.26 15.91
N SER A 54 -8.26 -0.58 14.96
CA SER A 54 -6.98 -1.31 15.03
C SER A 54 -5.81 -0.40 15.38
N ASP A 55 -4.96 -0.84 16.31
CA ASP A 55 -3.77 -0.10 16.74
C ASP A 55 -2.65 -0.10 15.70
N HIS A 56 -2.76 -0.89 14.65
CA HIS A 56 -1.70 -1.02 13.64
C HIS A 56 -1.89 -0.01 12.51
N VAL A 57 -3.09 0.05 11.94
CA VAL A 57 -3.39 0.86 10.75
C VAL A 57 -4.73 1.56 10.88
N GLY A 58 -4.78 2.84 10.48
CA GLY A 58 -6.02 3.54 10.21
C GLY A 58 -6.19 3.75 8.71
N ILE A 59 -7.38 3.45 8.18
CA ILE A 59 -7.73 3.69 6.77
C ILE A 59 -8.80 4.77 6.72
N ARG A 60 -8.65 5.71 5.80
CA ARG A 60 -9.61 6.81 5.56
C ARG A 60 -9.77 6.99 4.07
N GLU A 61 -11.00 7.15 3.62
CA GLU A 61 -11.31 7.46 2.22
C GLU A 61 -11.80 8.91 2.13
N GLY A 62 -11.15 9.68 1.26
CA GLY A 62 -11.66 10.97 0.81
C GLY A 62 -12.37 10.82 -0.54
N GLU A 63 -12.81 11.93 -1.11
CA GLU A 63 -13.51 11.92 -2.42
C GLU A 63 -12.63 11.39 -3.57
N GLN A 64 -11.31 11.62 -3.50
CA GLN A 64 -10.37 11.32 -4.57
C GLN A 64 -9.17 10.46 -4.14
N TYR A 65 -9.13 10.02 -2.88
CA TYR A 65 -7.95 9.34 -2.35
C TYR A 65 -8.29 8.34 -1.24
N THR A 66 -7.38 7.39 -1.06
CA THR A 66 -7.31 6.53 0.12
C THR A 66 -6.08 6.91 0.94
N ASN A 67 -6.27 7.16 2.23
CA ASN A 67 -5.20 7.43 3.18
C ASN A 67 -5.02 6.25 4.13
N ILE A 68 -3.78 5.75 4.22
CA ILE A 68 -3.39 4.71 5.15
C ILE A 68 -2.41 5.31 6.16
N VAL A 69 -2.72 5.19 7.44
CA VAL A 69 -1.94 5.71 8.57
C VAL A 69 -1.39 4.53 9.37
N PHE A 70 -0.07 4.37 9.37
CA PHE A 70 0.65 3.34 10.13
C PHE A 70 0.89 3.83 11.55
N ARG A 71 0.02 3.46 12.48
CA ARG A 71 -0.06 4.09 13.83
C ARG A 71 1.15 3.78 14.71
N LYS A 72 1.80 2.63 14.51
CA LYS A 72 3.00 2.20 15.25
C LYS A 72 4.31 2.57 14.55
N SER A 73 4.26 3.12 13.34
CA SER A 73 5.44 3.53 12.57
C SER A 73 5.79 5.00 12.81
N GLY A 74 7.07 5.32 12.66
CA GLY A 74 7.57 6.69 12.72
C GLY A 74 7.43 7.41 11.38
N ASP A 75 8.51 8.05 10.93
CA ASP A 75 8.54 8.68 9.62
C ASP A 75 8.87 7.63 8.55
N LEU A 76 7.85 7.17 7.81
CA LEU A 76 7.98 6.13 6.78
C LEU A 76 9.03 6.49 5.74
N ARG A 77 9.21 7.77 5.44
CA ARG A 77 10.24 8.19 4.50
C ARG A 77 11.64 7.94 5.04
N LYS A 78 11.87 8.14 6.33
CA LYS A 78 13.18 7.83 6.94
C LYS A 78 13.42 6.33 6.99
N GLU A 79 12.36 5.57 7.18
CA GLU A 79 12.40 4.11 7.30
C GLU A 79 12.59 3.39 5.96
N PHE A 80 11.86 3.81 4.92
CA PHE A 80 11.73 3.11 3.62
C PHE A 80 12.17 3.93 2.40
N GLY A 81 12.35 5.24 2.53
CA GLY A 81 12.81 6.10 1.43
C GLY A 81 14.21 5.75 0.94
N ASN A 82 14.54 6.25 -0.25
CA ASN A 82 15.75 5.87 -1.01
C ASN A 82 15.80 4.36 -1.27
N GLU A 83 14.65 3.76 -1.64
CA GLU A 83 14.55 2.34 -2.01
C GLU A 83 15.00 1.38 -0.89
N LYS A 84 14.95 1.82 0.38
CA LYS A 84 15.30 0.96 1.52
C LYS A 84 14.24 -0.09 1.81
N GLY A 85 13.02 0.12 1.33
CA GLY A 85 11.91 -0.78 1.52
C GLY A 85 10.69 -0.36 0.72
N HIS A 86 9.66 -1.19 0.80
CA HIS A 86 8.42 -1.00 0.08
C HIS A 86 7.23 -1.45 0.94
N ILE A 87 6.05 -1.01 0.53
CA ILE A 87 4.79 -1.53 1.03
C ILE A 87 4.16 -2.34 -0.10
N VAL A 88 3.64 -3.53 0.19
CA VAL A 88 2.78 -4.27 -0.72
C VAL A 88 1.35 -4.23 -0.19
N LEU A 89 0.40 -3.84 -1.03
CA LEU A 89 -1.02 -3.88 -0.74
C LEU A 89 -1.64 -5.05 -1.47
N HIS A 90 -2.32 -5.93 -0.75
CA HIS A 90 -3.18 -6.95 -1.35
C HIS A 90 -4.61 -6.41 -1.40
N VAL A 91 -5.12 -6.20 -2.61
CA VAL A 91 -6.31 -5.38 -2.84
C VAL A 91 -7.22 -5.98 -3.91
N ALA A 92 -8.47 -5.52 -3.93
CA ALA A 92 -9.39 -5.67 -5.05
C ALA A 92 -9.93 -4.30 -5.47
N GLU A 93 -10.45 -4.20 -6.69
CA GLU A 93 -11.13 -2.97 -7.11
C GLU A 93 -12.35 -2.73 -6.21
N LYS A 94 -12.69 -1.45 -5.96
CA LYS A 94 -13.76 -1.12 -5.03
C LYS A 94 -15.09 -1.74 -5.51
N GLY A 95 -15.75 -2.50 -4.65
CA GLY A 95 -17.02 -3.19 -4.97
C GLY A 95 -16.87 -4.51 -5.76
N SER A 96 -15.65 -4.93 -6.07
CA SER A 96 -15.40 -6.26 -6.66
C SER A 96 -15.57 -7.38 -5.64
N ASP A 97 -15.86 -8.59 -6.13
CA ASP A 97 -15.94 -9.79 -5.30
C ASP A 97 -14.54 -10.26 -4.90
N ILE A 98 -14.19 -10.07 -3.62
CA ILE A 98 -12.88 -10.43 -3.05
C ILE A 98 -12.64 -11.93 -2.92
N PHE A 99 -13.66 -12.77 -3.14
CA PHE A 99 -13.52 -14.23 -3.10
C PHE A 99 -13.14 -14.84 -4.46
N ARG A 100 -13.02 -14.01 -5.49
CA ARG A 100 -12.60 -14.41 -6.84
C ARG A 100 -11.16 -13.97 -7.07
N GLU A 101 -10.25 -14.93 -7.25
CA GLU A 101 -8.81 -14.66 -7.38
C GLU A 101 -8.49 -13.71 -8.53
N GLU A 102 -9.26 -13.76 -9.63
CA GLU A 102 -9.08 -12.88 -10.78
C GLU A 102 -9.30 -11.38 -10.47
N ASN A 103 -9.95 -11.06 -9.34
CA ASN A 103 -10.16 -9.69 -8.87
C ASN A 103 -9.10 -9.23 -7.87
N LEU A 104 -8.19 -10.12 -7.46
CA LEU A 104 -7.18 -9.84 -6.45
C LEU A 104 -5.88 -9.41 -7.12
N HIS A 105 -5.32 -8.32 -6.61
CA HIS A 105 -4.11 -7.72 -7.14
C HIS A 105 -3.16 -7.34 -6.02
N TYR A 106 -1.88 -7.34 -6.35
CA TYR A 106 -0.83 -6.83 -5.48
C TYR A 106 -0.29 -5.52 -6.05
N ILE A 107 -0.31 -4.48 -5.22
CA ILE A 107 0.28 -3.18 -5.57
C ILE A 107 1.53 -3.00 -4.71
N ARG A 108 2.70 -2.90 -5.36
CA ARG A 108 3.91 -2.41 -4.71
C ARG A 108 3.89 -0.88 -4.70
N VAL A 109 4.04 -0.31 -3.51
CA VAL A 109 4.16 1.13 -3.26
C VAL A 109 5.62 1.45 -3.01
N HIS A 110 6.19 2.25 -3.90
CA HIS A 110 7.59 2.64 -3.91
C HIS A 110 7.78 4.03 -3.30
N PHE A 111 8.74 4.15 -2.38
CA PHE A 111 9.12 5.43 -1.80
C PHE A 111 10.16 6.13 -2.68
N SER A 112 9.66 6.94 -3.61
CA SER A 112 10.49 7.75 -4.50
C SER A 112 11.04 8.99 -3.76
N ASN A 113 11.40 10.03 -4.50
CA ASN A 113 12.05 11.22 -3.97
C ASN A 113 11.10 12.13 -3.16
N LYS A 114 11.64 12.65 -2.05
CA LYS A 114 11.04 13.64 -1.14
C LYS A 114 9.74 13.18 -0.47
N HIS A 115 8.63 13.23 -1.18
CA HIS A 115 7.28 12.97 -0.65
C HIS A 115 6.44 12.17 -1.63
N LEU A 116 6.99 11.78 -2.78
CA LEU A 116 6.26 11.10 -3.83
C LEU A 116 6.29 9.58 -3.64
N LEU A 117 5.15 8.97 -3.94
CA LEU A 117 5.01 7.52 -4.04
C LEU A 117 4.70 7.16 -5.49
N THR A 118 5.32 6.10 -5.97
CA THR A 118 4.97 5.45 -7.25
C THR A 118 4.42 4.07 -6.99
N PHE A 119 3.72 3.52 -7.98
CA PHE A 119 2.96 2.29 -7.83
C PHE A 119 3.25 1.33 -8.98
N GLU A 120 3.22 0.05 -8.66
CA GLU A 120 3.44 -1.02 -9.62
C GLU A 120 2.51 -2.18 -9.29
N LEU A 121 1.83 -2.73 -10.30
CA LEU A 121 1.14 -4.01 -10.15
C LEU A 121 2.17 -5.11 -10.26
N ILE A 122 2.21 -5.99 -9.26
CA ILE A 122 3.15 -7.10 -9.19
C ILE A 122 2.39 -8.43 -9.15
N GLU A 123 3.09 -9.50 -9.49
CA GLU A 123 2.60 -10.86 -9.26
C GLU A 123 2.56 -11.17 -7.76
N ASP A 124 1.91 -12.29 -7.40
CA ASP A 124 1.83 -12.73 -6.01
C ASP A 124 3.26 -12.93 -5.45
N PRO A 125 3.68 -12.13 -4.44
CA PRO A 125 5.04 -12.22 -3.95
C PRO A 125 5.31 -13.47 -3.10
N TYR A 126 4.31 -14.32 -2.85
CA TYR A 126 4.51 -15.63 -2.21
C TYR A 126 4.96 -16.76 -3.16
N TYR A 127 4.85 -16.59 -4.48
CA TYR A 127 5.14 -17.65 -5.46
C TYR A 127 6.55 -17.55 -6.10
N LEU A 128 7.50 -16.87 -5.44
CA LEU A 128 8.90 -16.79 -5.87
C LEU A 128 9.78 -17.91 -5.30
#